data_AF-A0A818KSJ0-F1
#
_entry.id   AF-A0A818KSJ0-F1
#
_cell.length_a   1.000
_cell.length_b   1.000
_cell.length_c   1.000
_cell.angle_alpha   90.00
_cell.angle_beta   90.00
_cell.angle_gamma   90.00
#
_symmetry.space_group_name_H-M   'P 1'
#
loop_
_entity.id
_entity.type
_entity.pdbx_description
1 polymer ?
#
loop_
_entity_poly.entity_id
_entity_poly.type
_entity_poly.pdbx_seq_one_letter_code
_entity_poly.pdbx_strand_id
1 'polypeptide(L)'
;MAGPSVMTLIRNGAKFVPCMKSTQEDFLHYQVTCPSIPSFTNETCTYEEYLWYACNVKNLKGFPYQSYRFIIPMFLHAGIIHLLTNLMSQLYIGIPLERKFGLIRIAIIYILSGIGGTLLSAIGLPRTAKYRVKIKDFFTFSVSTGASGAIKRTNTRMATSTAINYRLLESIRDEPKRMLVPISGYEKVTVKSLEDACEPIKDLLDYQLKDYTTVAKMNSLDPPDKLTQDESASIHLYTMEWEEHDNSLYIKLNQTLRLADRLKLKPWFKYLKLFLTAFFKLPPSKDTLVWRGVREDLSALYPKGKEFAWWAFSSCSTSIDVLESPNYLGKSGTRTIFSIQTNSGKLIRAHSYFDNEDEILLPPGIYLKVVGSLNSGNGLHIIHLQEIEPPYKMLADPFDLSELKHALPPAKPPSYMIYPQKEEEYSSPTSVLSKPSVEPSFKKVYHTVLPQV
;
A
#
# COMPACT_ATOMS: atom_id res chain seq x y z
N MET A 1 -9.21 23.91 -21.75
CA MET A 1 -8.81 22.94 -22.80
C MET A 1 -9.71 23.15 -24.01
N ALA A 2 -9.18 23.11 -25.23
CA ALA A 2 -10.00 23.19 -26.44
C ALA A 2 -10.86 21.92 -26.58
N GLY A 3 -12.16 22.03 -26.29
CA GLY A 3 -13.10 20.91 -26.27
C GLY A 3 -14.53 21.35 -25.97
N PRO A 4 -15.53 20.48 -26.21
CA PRO A 4 -16.92 20.77 -25.94
C PRO A 4 -17.18 20.96 -24.43
N SER A 5 -18.19 21.75 -24.08
CA SER A 5 -18.57 21.91 -22.67
C SER A 5 -19.06 20.57 -22.06
N VAL A 6 -18.98 20.44 -20.73
CA VAL A 6 -19.48 19.26 -20.01
C VAL A 6 -20.97 19.00 -20.33
N MET A 7 -21.76 20.06 -20.40
CA MET A 7 -23.18 19.97 -20.75
C MET A 7 -23.39 19.48 -22.19
N THR A 8 -22.55 19.92 -23.12
CA THR A 8 -22.54 19.41 -24.50
C THR A 8 -22.23 17.91 -24.52
N LEU A 9 -21.26 17.45 -23.74
CA LEU A 9 -20.91 16.02 -23.65
C LEU A 9 -22.05 15.19 -23.04
N ILE A 10 -22.70 15.67 -21.98
CA ILE A 10 -23.87 15.01 -21.37
C ILE A 10 -25.00 14.92 -22.39
N ARG A 11 -25.31 16.00 -23.12
CA ARG A 11 -26.37 15.95 -24.14
C ARG A 11 -26.06 15.00 -25.31
N ASN A 12 -24.79 14.78 -25.61
CA ASN A 12 -24.33 13.83 -26.63
C ASN A 12 -24.16 12.40 -26.11
N GLY A 13 -24.59 12.09 -24.88
CA GLY A 13 -24.64 10.73 -24.38
C GLY A 13 -23.44 10.30 -23.52
N ALA A 14 -22.65 11.25 -23.00
CA ALA A 14 -21.67 10.93 -21.96
C ALA A 14 -22.34 10.28 -20.74
N LYS A 15 -21.58 9.55 -19.92
CA LYS A 15 -22.12 8.97 -18.68
C LYS A 15 -22.68 10.11 -17.84
N PHE A 16 -23.92 9.96 -17.36
CA PHE A 16 -24.50 10.86 -16.37
C PHE A 16 -25.56 10.09 -15.60
N VAL A 17 -25.22 9.72 -14.36
CA VAL A 17 -26.00 8.78 -13.54
C VAL A 17 -27.45 9.22 -13.33
N PRO A 18 -27.77 10.52 -13.13
CA PRO A 18 -29.15 10.95 -13.02
C PRO A 18 -30.01 10.73 -14.30
N CYS A 19 -29.40 10.56 -15.48
CA CYS A 19 -30.12 10.15 -16.70
C CYS A 19 -30.16 8.63 -16.91
N MET A 20 -29.60 7.84 -16.01
CA MET A 20 -29.46 6.39 -16.15
C MET A 20 -30.17 5.62 -15.02
N LYS A 21 -30.56 6.32 -13.94
CA LYS A 21 -31.23 5.76 -12.78
C LYS A 21 -32.16 6.80 -12.15
N SER A 22 -33.23 6.31 -11.50
CA SER A 22 -34.17 7.17 -10.77
C SER A 22 -33.48 8.03 -9.71
N THR A 23 -33.91 9.29 -9.64
CA THR A 23 -33.72 10.17 -8.48
C THR A 23 -34.94 10.04 -7.56
N GLN A 24 -34.75 10.07 -6.25
CA GLN A 24 -35.84 10.09 -5.28
C GLN A 24 -36.69 11.38 -5.43
N GLU A 25 -38.03 11.24 -5.35
CA GLU A 25 -38.99 12.33 -5.65
C GLU A 25 -38.75 13.58 -4.79
N ASP A 26 -38.33 13.41 -3.54
CA ASP A 26 -38.02 14.49 -2.59
C ASP A 26 -36.96 15.50 -3.10
N PHE A 27 -36.13 15.10 -4.08
CA PHE A 27 -35.06 15.93 -4.62
C PHE A 27 -35.42 16.66 -5.91
N LEU A 28 -36.54 16.34 -6.55
CA LEU A 28 -36.93 16.94 -7.85
C LEU A 28 -37.22 18.44 -7.73
N HIS A 29 -37.75 18.87 -6.59
CA HIS A 29 -38.08 20.27 -6.31
C HIS A 29 -36.90 21.08 -5.73
N TYR A 30 -35.72 20.48 -5.58
CA TYR A 30 -34.56 21.16 -5.04
C TYR A 30 -33.99 22.20 -6.03
N GLN A 31 -33.60 23.38 -5.54
CA GLN A 31 -33.04 24.44 -6.38
C GLN A 31 -31.54 24.20 -6.62
N VAL A 32 -31.15 24.20 -7.89
CA VAL A 32 -29.75 24.04 -8.35
C VAL A 32 -29.36 25.18 -9.27
N THR A 33 -28.06 25.44 -9.39
CA THR A 33 -27.53 26.42 -10.35
C THR A 33 -27.80 25.93 -11.77
N CYS A 34 -28.45 26.76 -12.59
CA CYS A 34 -28.74 26.38 -13.98
C CYS A 34 -27.49 26.38 -14.85
N PRO A 35 -27.47 25.55 -15.91
CA PRO A 35 -26.53 25.75 -17.00
C PRO A 35 -26.81 27.10 -17.68
N SER A 36 -25.76 27.86 -17.99
CA SER A 36 -25.85 29.16 -18.66
C SER A 36 -26.30 29.01 -20.12
N ILE A 37 -27.62 28.98 -20.36
CA ILE A 37 -28.22 28.82 -21.68
C ILE A 37 -29.36 29.83 -21.88
N PRO A 38 -29.74 30.16 -23.13
CA PRO A 38 -30.76 31.17 -23.42
C PRO A 38 -32.17 30.84 -22.90
N SER A 39 -32.44 29.57 -22.58
CA SER A 39 -33.75 29.08 -22.13
C SER A 39 -33.97 29.23 -20.61
N PHE A 40 -32.94 29.54 -19.82
CA PHE A 40 -33.06 29.80 -18.38
C PHE A 40 -32.74 31.26 -18.09
N THR A 41 -33.72 32.02 -17.59
CA THR A 41 -33.58 33.46 -17.28
C THR A 41 -33.05 33.71 -15.87
N ASN A 42 -33.07 32.71 -15.00
CA ASN A 42 -32.66 32.78 -13.60
C ASN A 42 -31.34 32.03 -13.36
N GLU A 43 -30.55 32.46 -12.39
CA GLU A 43 -29.31 31.76 -11.99
C GLU A 43 -29.57 30.36 -11.38
N THR A 44 -30.80 30.12 -10.91
CA THR A 44 -31.25 28.87 -10.28
C THR A 44 -32.51 28.32 -10.95
N CYS A 45 -32.58 26.99 -11.05
CA CYS A 45 -33.72 26.22 -11.56
C CYS A 45 -33.95 25.02 -10.66
N THR A 46 -35.13 24.43 -10.77
CA THR A 46 -35.40 23.15 -10.11
C THR A 46 -34.52 22.05 -10.68
N TYR A 47 -34.24 21.04 -9.85
CA TYR A 47 -33.51 19.86 -10.29
C TYR A 47 -34.26 19.10 -11.39
N GLU A 48 -35.59 19.15 -11.38
CA GLU A 48 -36.43 18.63 -12.46
C GLU A 48 -36.13 19.31 -13.80
N GLU A 49 -36.10 20.64 -13.85
CA GLU A 49 -35.75 21.42 -15.06
C GLU A 49 -34.31 21.17 -15.51
N TYR A 50 -33.39 21.03 -14.54
CA TYR A 50 -32.00 20.68 -14.81
C TYR A 50 -31.90 19.31 -15.50
N LEU A 51 -32.59 18.29 -14.97
CA LEU A 51 -32.61 16.94 -15.53
C LEU A 51 -33.32 16.89 -16.87
N TRP A 52 -34.42 17.62 -17.03
CA TRP A 52 -35.11 17.76 -18.32
C TRP A 52 -34.13 18.23 -19.40
N TYR A 53 -33.35 19.27 -19.10
CA TYR A 53 -32.38 19.83 -20.03
C TYR A 53 -31.17 18.92 -20.27
N ALA A 54 -30.56 18.40 -19.21
CA ALA A 54 -29.37 17.56 -19.29
C ALA A 54 -29.65 16.19 -19.95
N CYS A 55 -30.79 15.59 -19.63
CA CYS A 55 -31.18 14.29 -20.17
C CYS A 55 -31.94 14.39 -21.49
N ASN A 56 -32.43 15.56 -21.89
CA ASN A 56 -33.28 15.74 -23.08
C ASN A 56 -34.55 14.86 -23.02
N VAL A 57 -35.24 14.85 -21.87
CA VAL A 57 -36.44 14.03 -21.64
C VAL A 57 -37.60 14.92 -21.18
N LYS A 58 -38.70 14.94 -21.95
CA LYS A 58 -39.85 15.84 -21.72
C LYS A 58 -40.81 15.44 -20.59
N ASN A 59 -40.76 14.21 -20.11
CA ASN A 59 -41.62 13.70 -19.03
C ASN A 59 -40.80 12.80 -18.08
N LEU A 60 -40.44 13.31 -16.91
CA LEU A 60 -39.64 12.61 -15.90
C LEU A 60 -40.42 11.52 -15.14
N LYS A 61 -41.76 11.53 -15.22
CA LYS A 61 -42.64 10.50 -14.61
C LYS A 61 -42.40 9.07 -15.12
N GLY A 62 -41.65 8.90 -16.21
CA GLY A 62 -41.39 7.60 -16.83
C GLY A 62 -40.00 6.99 -16.59
N PHE A 63 -39.14 7.60 -15.77
CA PHE A 63 -37.75 7.19 -15.54
C PHE A 63 -36.87 7.19 -16.81
N PRO A 64 -35.87 8.08 -16.95
CA PRO A 64 -34.96 8.01 -18.08
C PRO A 64 -33.98 6.84 -17.90
N TYR A 65 -34.27 5.68 -18.49
CA TYR A 65 -33.27 4.63 -18.66
C TYR A 65 -32.48 4.90 -19.94
N GLN A 66 -31.61 5.91 -19.94
CA GLN A 66 -30.74 6.19 -21.09
C GLN A 66 -29.59 5.18 -21.15
N SER A 67 -29.93 3.92 -21.38
CA SER A 67 -29.00 2.77 -21.41
C SER A 67 -27.93 2.91 -22.50
N TYR A 68 -28.20 3.66 -23.57
CA TYR A 68 -27.18 3.99 -24.58
C TYR A 68 -25.95 4.69 -23.97
N ARG A 69 -26.09 5.37 -22.82
CA ARG A 69 -24.99 5.97 -22.07
C ARG A 69 -24.02 4.95 -21.45
N PHE A 70 -24.27 3.65 -21.56
CA PHE A 70 -23.26 2.63 -21.24
C PHE A 70 -22.22 2.45 -22.37
N ILE A 71 -22.58 2.79 -23.61
CA ILE A 71 -21.79 2.53 -24.81
C ILE A 71 -21.25 3.83 -25.41
N ILE A 72 -22.12 4.84 -25.56
CA ILE A 72 -21.77 6.12 -26.22
C ILE A 72 -20.53 6.81 -25.62
N PRO A 73 -20.30 6.79 -24.29
CA PRO A 73 -19.09 7.41 -23.73
C PRO A 73 -17.79 6.87 -24.30
N MET A 74 -17.75 5.62 -24.81
CA MET A 74 -16.55 5.03 -25.40
C MET A 74 -16.05 5.80 -26.62
N PHE A 75 -16.92 6.56 -27.29
CA PHE A 75 -16.64 7.31 -28.52
C PHE A 75 -16.55 8.82 -28.31
N LEU A 76 -16.80 9.31 -27.10
CA LEU A 76 -16.75 10.73 -26.77
C LEU A 76 -15.39 11.09 -26.17
N HIS A 77 -14.93 12.32 -26.42
CA HIS A 77 -13.67 12.83 -25.87
C HIS A 77 -13.86 14.24 -25.33
N ALA A 78 -13.22 14.53 -24.19
CA ALA A 78 -13.31 15.83 -23.53
C ALA A 78 -12.60 16.97 -24.28
N GLY A 79 -11.79 16.65 -25.29
CA GLY A 79 -11.09 17.63 -26.13
C GLY A 79 -10.01 16.99 -27.00
N ILE A 80 -9.34 17.82 -27.80
CA ILE A 80 -8.35 17.37 -28.81
C ILE A 80 -7.17 16.64 -28.16
N ILE A 81 -6.66 17.14 -27.02
CA ILE A 81 -5.55 16.52 -26.29
C ILE A 81 -5.94 15.11 -25.82
N HIS A 82 -7.15 14.95 -25.27
CA HIS A 82 -7.65 13.66 -24.81
C HIS A 82 -7.88 12.67 -25.97
N LEU A 83 -8.28 13.16 -27.14
CA LEU A 83 -8.36 12.33 -28.35
C LEU A 83 -6.96 11.86 -28.80
N LEU A 84 -5.98 12.77 -28.84
CA LEU A 84 -4.61 12.45 -29.25
C LEU A 84 -3.96 11.42 -28.32
N THR A 85 -4.06 11.59 -27.00
CA THR A 85 -3.49 10.64 -26.04
C THR A 85 -4.17 9.27 -26.13
N ASN A 86 -5.48 9.23 -26.37
CA ASN A 86 -6.21 7.99 -26.59
C ASN A 86 -5.77 7.29 -27.88
N LEU A 87 -5.56 8.03 -28.97
CA LEU A 87 -5.06 7.49 -30.24
C LEU A 87 -3.64 6.93 -30.08
N MET A 88 -2.75 7.67 -29.42
CA MET A 88 -1.39 7.19 -29.14
C MET A 88 -1.41 5.91 -28.30
N SER A 89 -2.29 5.83 -27.29
CA SER A 89 -2.46 4.62 -26.48
C SER A 89 -2.95 3.44 -27.31
N GLN A 90 -3.90 3.65 -28.22
CA GLN A 90 -4.38 2.61 -29.14
C GLN A 90 -3.29 2.13 -30.09
N LEU A 91 -2.42 3.02 -30.58
CA LEU A 91 -1.31 2.66 -31.45
C LEU A 91 -0.20 1.91 -30.71
N TYR A 92 0.22 2.40 -29.53
CA TYR A 92 1.32 1.79 -28.77
C TYR A 92 0.92 0.49 -28.06
N ILE A 93 -0.32 0.38 -27.57
CA ILE A 93 -0.77 -0.75 -26.77
C ILE A 93 -1.72 -1.66 -27.57
N GLY A 94 -2.64 -1.07 -28.33
CA GLY A 94 -3.63 -1.82 -29.10
C GLY A 94 -3.00 -2.68 -30.19
N ILE A 95 -2.10 -2.12 -31.01
CA ILE A 95 -1.48 -2.86 -32.13
C ILE A 95 -0.69 -4.09 -31.65
N PRO A 96 0.19 -4.02 -30.63
CA PRO A 96 0.86 -5.22 -30.12
C PRO A 96 -0.11 -6.28 -29.56
N LEU A 97 -1.18 -5.85 -28.88
CA LEU A 97 -2.19 -6.76 -28.33
C LEU A 97 -3.00 -7.44 -29.43
N GLU A 98 -3.42 -6.70 -30.44
CA GLU A 98 -4.14 -7.23 -31.61
C GLU A 98 -3.27 -8.23 -32.40
N ARG A 99 -1.98 -7.92 -32.58
CA ARG A 99 -1.02 -8.84 -33.22
C ARG A 99 -0.82 -10.13 -32.42
N LYS A 100 -0.83 -10.05 -31.08
CA LYS A 100 -0.57 -11.21 -30.21
C LYS A 100 -1.80 -12.09 -30.00
N PHE A 101 -2.99 -11.50 -29.86
CA PHE A 101 -4.21 -12.22 -29.45
C PHE A 101 -5.31 -12.24 -30.53
N GLY A 102 -5.11 -11.51 -31.63
CA GLY A 102 -6.08 -11.40 -32.72
C GLY A 102 -7.14 -10.31 -32.47
N LEU A 103 -7.56 -9.67 -33.55
CA LEU A 103 -8.48 -8.53 -33.55
C LEU A 103 -9.80 -8.81 -32.81
N ILE A 104 -10.45 -9.95 -33.10
CA ILE A 104 -11.78 -10.27 -32.56
C ILE A 104 -11.74 -10.38 -31.03
N ARG A 105 -10.70 -11.03 -30.48
CA ARG A 105 -10.57 -11.21 -29.02
C ARG A 105 -10.35 -9.87 -28.33
N ILE A 106 -9.46 -9.04 -28.87
CA ILE A 106 -9.19 -7.70 -28.30
C ILE A 106 -10.42 -6.79 -28.43
N ALA A 107 -11.14 -6.83 -29.55
CA ALA A 107 -12.36 -6.04 -29.76
C ALA A 107 -13.47 -6.39 -28.73
N ILE A 108 -13.68 -7.68 -28.45
CA ILE A 108 -14.65 -8.13 -27.43
C ILE A 108 -14.24 -7.63 -26.05
N ILE A 109 -12.98 -7.81 -25.66
CA ILE A 109 -12.48 -7.39 -24.35
C ILE A 109 -12.59 -5.86 -24.21
N TYR A 110 -12.27 -5.11 -25.26
CA TYR A 110 -12.38 -3.67 -25.29
C TYR A 110 -13.83 -3.20 -25.08
N ILE A 111 -14.80 -3.77 -25.80
CA ILE A 111 -16.22 -3.42 -25.66
C ILE A 111 -16.74 -3.76 -24.27
N LEU A 112 -16.47 -4.97 -23.78
CA LEU A 112 -16.91 -5.41 -22.46
C LEU A 112 -16.27 -4.59 -21.33
N SER A 113 -15.03 -4.14 -21.50
CA SER A 113 -14.33 -3.31 -20.52
C SER A 113 -14.87 -1.87 -20.51
N GLY A 114 -15.25 -1.33 -21.67
CA GLY A 114 -15.92 -0.02 -21.76
C GLY A 114 -17.30 -0.03 -21.08
N ILE A 115 -18.12 -1.03 -21.37
CA ILE A 115 -19.46 -1.17 -20.79
C ILE A 115 -19.37 -1.46 -19.27
N GLY A 116 -18.53 -2.42 -18.87
CA GLY A 116 -18.28 -2.75 -17.46
C GLY A 116 -17.66 -1.58 -16.69
N GLY A 117 -16.84 -0.79 -17.37
CA GLY A 117 -16.39 0.57 -17.04
C GLY A 117 -17.47 1.42 -16.39
N THR A 118 -18.44 1.72 -17.23
CA THR A 118 -19.58 2.59 -16.93
C THR A 118 -20.53 1.96 -15.91
N LEU A 119 -20.73 0.64 -15.95
CA LEU A 119 -21.61 -0.08 -15.02
C LEU A 119 -21.12 -0.05 -13.58
N LEU A 120 -19.85 -0.43 -13.34
CA LEU A 120 -19.25 -0.42 -12.00
C LEU A 120 -19.29 0.98 -11.37
N SER A 121 -19.00 1.99 -12.19
CA SER A 121 -19.00 3.40 -11.78
C SER A 121 -20.41 3.99 -11.61
N ALA A 122 -21.46 3.36 -12.15
CA ALA A 122 -22.86 3.75 -11.92
C ALA A 122 -23.44 3.08 -10.66
N ILE A 123 -22.92 1.92 -10.26
CA ILE A 123 -23.35 1.18 -9.06
C ILE A 123 -22.68 1.73 -7.79
N GLY A 124 -21.41 2.11 -7.87
CA GLY A 124 -20.62 2.58 -6.71
C GLY A 124 -20.94 3.98 -6.19
N LEU A 125 -21.85 4.74 -6.82
CA LEU A 125 -22.29 6.05 -6.33
C LEU A 125 -23.44 5.88 -5.31
N PRO A 126 -23.32 6.40 -4.06
CA PRO A 126 -24.32 6.22 -3.02
C PRO A 126 -25.68 6.82 -3.42
N ARG A 127 -26.77 6.17 -3.00
CA ARG A 127 -28.17 6.54 -3.33
C ARG A 127 -28.64 7.86 -2.69
N THR A 128 -27.84 8.51 -1.87
CA THR A 128 -28.28 9.65 -1.07
C THR A 128 -27.38 10.86 -1.29
N ALA A 129 -27.96 11.93 -1.81
CA ALA A 129 -27.40 13.28 -1.86
C ALA A 129 -27.35 13.91 -0.44
N LYS A 130 -26.91 13.15 0.58
CA LYS A 130 -26.81 13.63 1.97
C LYS A 130 -25.44 14.21 2.31
N TYR A 131 -24.49 14.13 1.39
CA TYR A 131 -23.19 14.78 1.51
C TYR A 131 -23.20 16.07 0.70
N ARG A 132 -23.20 17.22 1.39
CA ARG A 132 -22.94 18.55 0.80
C ARG A 132 -21.49 18.59 0.30
N VAL A 133 -21.25 17.96 -0.84
CA VAL A 133 -20.07 18.23 -1.68
C VAL A 133 -20.48 19.33 -2.64
N LYS A 134 -19.66 20.37 -2.79
CA LYS A 134 -19.94 21.48 -3.72
C LYS A 134 -20.25 20.88 -5.09
N ILE A 135 -21.37 21.29 -5.68
CA ILE A 135 -21.95 20.72 -6.92
C ILE A 135 -20.94 20.63 -8.08
N LYS A 136 -19.88 21.47 -8.10
CA LYS A 136 -18.79 21.37 -9.08
C LYS A 136 -18.01 20.06 -9.00
N ASP A 137 -17.79 19.50 -7.82
CA ASP A 137 -16.97 18.29 -7.64
C ASP A 137 -17.78 17.00 -7.86
N PHE A 138 -19.10 17.06 -7.62
CA PHE A 138 -20.03 15.96 -7.93
C PHE A 138 -20.20 15.76 -9.44
N PHE A 139 -20.11 16.83 -10.24
CA PHE A 139 -20.21 16.78 -11.70
C PHE A 139 -19.02 16.07 -12.36
N THR A 140 -17.81 16.25 -11.82
CA THR A 140 -16.58 15.65 -12.33
C THR A 140 -16.55 14.13 -12.12
N PHE A 141 -17.13 13.62 -11.02
CA PHE A 141 -17.27 12.18 -10.74
C PHE A 141 -18.34 11.49 -11.60
N SER A 142 -19.29 12.25 -12.13
CA SER A 142 -20.49 11.72 -12.79
C SER A 142 -20.32 11.56 -14.31
N VAL A 143 -19.34 12.25 -14.91
CA VAL A 143 -19.14 12.32 -16.37
C VAL A 143 -17.84 11.64 -16.76
N SER A 144 -17.95 10.49 -17.43
CA SER A 144 -16.83 9.81 -18.07
C SER A 144 -17.03 9.86 -19.58
N THR A 145 -15.95 10.17 -20.31
CA THR A 145 -15.86 10.12 -21.78
C THR A 145 -14.53 9.50 -22.15
N GLY A 146 -14.52 8.61 -23.13
CA GLY A 146 -13.34 8.00 -23.73
C GLY A 146 -13.19 6.53 -23.42
N ALA A 147 -12.66 5.80 -24.40
CA ALA A 147 -12.31 4.39 -24.25
C ALA A 147 -11.05 4.12 -23.41
N SER A 148 -10.39 5.15 -22.89
CA SER A 148 -9.23 4.97 -22.00
C SER A 148 -9.58 4.19 -20.72
N GLY A 149 -10.84 4.21 -20.27
CA GLY A 149 -11.32 3.32 -19.21
C GLY A 149 -11.34 1.84 -19.62
N ALA A 150 -11.58 1.53 -20.90
CA ALA A 150 -11.51 0.18 -21.45
C ALA A 150 -10.06 -0.28 -21.64
N ILE A 151 -9.17 0.59 -22.13
CA ILE A 151 -7.74 0.27 -22.38
C ILE A 151 -6.95 0.16 -21.06
N LYS A 152 -7.18 1.06 -20.09
CA LYS A 152 -6.63 0.89 -18.73
C LYS A 152 -7.18 -0.40 -18.09
N ARG A 153 -8.45 -0.75 -18.29
CA ARG A 153 -9.08 -1.96 -17.70
C ARG A 153 -8.90 -3.27 -18.44
N THR A 154 -8.57 -3.29 -19.74
CA THR A 154 -8.11 -4.52 -20.41
C THR A 154 -6.79 -4.98 -19.82
N ASN A 155 -5.94 -4.04 -19.37
CA ASN A 155 -4.81 -4.33 -18.49
C ASN A 155 -5.28 -4.68 -17.06
N THR A 156 -6.28 -3.98 -16.50
CA THR A 156 -6.77 -4.29 -15.14
C THR A 156 -7.47 -5.65 -15.02
N ARG A 157 -8.08 -6.24 -16.06
CA ARG A 157 -8.67 -7.59 -15.98
C ARG A 157 -7.65 -8.72 -16.14
N MET A 158 -6.44 -8.43 -16.61
CA MET A 158 -5.26 -9.28 -16.36
C MET A 158 -4.60 -8.95 -15.01
N ALA A 159 -4.83 -7.76 -14.45
CA ALA A 159 -4.35 -7.34 -13.13
C ALA A 159 -5.37 -7.55 -11.99
N THR A 160 -6.51 -8.22 -12.21
CA THR A 160 -7.46 -8.60 -11.15
C THR A 160 -7.01 -9.86 -10.39
N SER A 161 -5.70 -10.14 -10.33
CA SER A 161 -5.16 -11.07 -9.33
C SER A 161 -3.85 -10.64 -8.67
N THR A 162 -3.37 -9.40 -8.82
CA THR A 162 -2.31 -8.85 -7.95
C THR A 162 -2.20 -7.35 -8.18
N ALA A 163 -2.64 -6.53 -7.21
CA ALA A 163 -2.13 -5.16 -7.14
C ALA A 163 -0.62 -5.27 -6.92
N ILE A 164 0.18 -4.64 -7.78
CA ILE A 164 1.64 -4.63 -7.62
C ILE A 164 1.96 -3.64 -6.51
N ASN A 165 2.43 -4.11 -5.35
CA ASN A 165 2.91 -3.24 -4.29
C ASN A 165 4.34 -2.78 -4.61
N TYR A 166 4.46 -1.67 -5.34
CA TYR A 166 5.74 -1.11 -5.78
C TYR A 166 6.69 -0.77 -4.62
N ARG A 167 6.18 -0.56 -3.39
CA ARG A 167 7.02 -0.34 -2.19
C ARG A 167 7.98 -1.49 -1.91
N LEU A 168 7.53 -2.72 -2.15
CA LEU A 168 8.36 -3.92 -1.96
C LEU A 168 9.51 -3.99 -2.98
N LEU A 169 9.47 -3.17 -4.04
CA LEU A 169 10.43 -3.11 -5.14
C LEU A 169 11.23 -1.81 -5.21
N GLU A 170 10.95 -0.83 -4.34
CA GLU A 170 11.66 0.46 -4.35
C GLU A 170 13.18 0.25 -4.24
N SER A 171 13.95 0.94 -5.07
CA SER A 171 15.38 0.72 -5.16
C SER A 171 16.12 1.14 -3.90
N ILE A 172 16.85 0.21 -3.30
CA ILE A 172 17.74 0.44 -2.15
C ILE A 172 19.07 1.04 -2.62
N ARG A 173 19.30 1.12 -3.93
CA ARG A 173 20.55 1.63 -4.51
C ARG A 173 20.82 3.10 -4.14
N ASP A 174 19.77 3.86 -3.92
CA ASP A 174 19.85 5.29 -3.61
C ASP A 174 20.14 5.57 -2.13
N GLU A 175 20.33 4.53 -1.31
CA GLU A 175 20.78 4.70 0.07
C GLU A 175 22.17 5.36 0.11
N PRO A 176 22.37 6.35 0.99
CA PRO A 176 23.63 7.07 1.08
C PRO A 176 24.75 6.12 1.51
N LYS A 177 25.86 6.15 0.77
CA LYS A 177 27.04 5.30 1.02
C LYS A 177 27.83 5.66 2.28
N ARG A 178 27.40 6.69 3.01
CA ARG A 178 28.04 7.19 4.24
C ARG A 178 26.99 7.35 5.34
N MET A 179 27.45 7.28 6.58
CA MET A 179 26.62 7.60 7.73
C MET A 179 26.22 9.08 7.70
N LEU A 180 24.94 9.34 7.97
CA LEU A 180 24.36 10.66 8.08
C LEU A 180 24.07 11.00 9.54
N VAL A 181 23.86 12.29 9.82
CA VAL A 181 23.42 12.72 11.14
C VAL A 181 22.00 12.18 11.45
N PRO A 182 21.67 11.97 12.74
CA PRO A 182 20.37 11.45 13.15
C PRO A 182 19.17 12.23 12.61
N ILE A 183 18.07 11.51 12.37
CA ILE A 183 16.78 12.12 12.08
C ILE A 183 16.20 12.60 13.41
N SER A 184 16.18 13.92 13.59
CA SER A 184 15.78 14.60 14.83
C SER A 184 15.16 15.97 14.52
N GLY A 185 14.53 16.58 15.54
CA GLY A 185 13.79 17.83 15.47
C GLY A 185 12.27 17.64 15.38
N TYR A 186 11.79 16.53 14.82
CA TYR A 186 10.35 16.24 14.74
C TYR A 186 9.76 15.87 16.10
N GLU A 187 10.56 15.31 17.02
CA GLU A 187 10.11 14.91 18.36
C GLU A 187 9.60 16.10 19.17
N LYS A 188 10.14 17.30 18.91
CA LYS A 188 9.75 18.56 19.55
C LYS A 188 8.43 19.12 19.02
N VAL A 189 7.93 18.58 17.91
CA VAL A 189 6.64 18.95 17.33
C VAL A 189 5.53 18.25 18.10
N THR A 190 4.42 18.94 18.33
CA THR A 190 3.22 18.34 18.93
C THR A 190 2.49 17.49 17.89
N VAL A 191 1.89 16.39 18.34
CA VAL A 191 1.03 15.57 17.47
C VAL A 191 -0.17 16.42 17.03
N LYS A 192 -0.52 16.33 15.75
CA LYS A 192 -1.60 17.09 15.08
C LYS A 192 -2.52 16.13 14.34
N SER A 193 -3.67 16.63 13.87
CA SER A 193 -4.52 15.86 12.95
C SER A 193 -3.77 15.56 11.64
N LEU A 194 -4.24 14.58 10.88
CA LEU A 194 -3.61 14.23 9.61
C LEU A 194 -3.56 15.41 8.64
N GLU A 195 -4.62 16.22 8.56
CA GLU A 195 -4.69 17.39 7.68
C GLU A 195 -3.64 18.44 8.07
N ASP A 196 -3.57 18.79 9.36
CA ASP A 196 -2.60 19.75 9.88
C ASP A 196 -1.15 19.27 9.74
N ALA A 197 -0.96 17.94 9.80
CA ALA A 197 0.33 17.29 9.64
C ALA A 197 0.80 17.28 8.18
N CYS A 198 -0.13 17.17 7.23
CA CYS A 198 0.11 17.20 5.80
C CYS A 198 0.21 18.62 5.21
N GLU A 199 -0.30 19.64 5.90
CA GLU A 199 -0.30 21.03 5.41
C GLU A 199 1.08 21.55 4.94
N PRO A 200 2.21 21.32 5.66
CA PRO A 200 3.51 21.84 5.22
C PRO A 200 4.12 21.09 4.02
N ILE A 201 3.63 19.88 3.71
CA ILE A 201 4.12 19.05 2.60
C ILE A 201 3.22 19.12 1.37
N LYS A 202 2.12 19.88 1.44
CA LYS A 202 1.15 20.02 0.34
C LYS A 202 1.74 20.61 -0.94
N ASP A 203 2.80 21.41 -0.84
CA ASP A 203 3.46 22.03 -1.99
C ASP A 203 4.58 21.14 -2.55
N LEU A 204 5.05 20.16 -1.75
CA LEU A 204 6.01 19.14 -2.16
C LEU A 204 5.32 17.97 -2.88
N LEU A 205 4.03 17.81 -2.61
CA LEU A 205 3.15 16.79 -3.15
C LEU A 205 2.14 17.48 -4.08
N ASP A 206 1.61 16.77 -5.07
CA ASP A 206 0.66 17.39 -6.02
C ASP A 206 -0.69 17.71 -5.34
N TYR A 207 -1.58 18.45 -6.03
CA TYR A 207 -2.87 18.94 -5.53
C TYR A 207 -3.81 17.85 -4.98
N GLN A 208 -3.53 16.57 -5.25
CA GLN A 208 -4.33 15.42 -4.86
C GLN A 208 -4.17 15.00 -3.39
N LEU A 209 -3.18 15.53 -2.64
CA LEU A 209 -2.92 15.15 -1.25
C LEU A 209 -4.18 15.22 -0.35
N LYS A 210 -5.07 16.18 -0.61
CA LYS A 210 -6.33 16.33 0.13
C LYS A 210 -7.30 15.16 -0.05
N ASP A 211 -7.36 14.60 -1.26
CA ASP A 211 -8.24 13.46 -1.54
C ASP A 211 -7.68 12.20 -0.88
N TYR A 212 -6.37 11.97 -0.98
CA TYR A 212 -5.71 10.83 -0.34
C TYR A 212 -5.80 10.88 1.20
N THR A 213 -5.59 12.05 1.82
CA THR A 213 -5.77 12.22 3.27
C THR A 213 -7.21 11.94 3.70
N THR A 214 -8.20 12.39 2.93
CA THR A 214 -9.62 12.11 3.19
C THR A 214 -9.91 10.61 3.14
N VAL A 215 -9.44 9.93 2.10
CA VAL A 215 -9.60 8.46 1.94
C VAL A 215 -8.93 7.72 3.10
N ALA A 216 -7.70 8.09 3.46
CA ALA A 216 -6.97 7.46 4.55
C ALA A 216 -7.71 7.57 5.90
N LYS A 217 -8.32 8.72 6.20
CA LYS A 217 -9.13 8.90 7.41
C LYS A 217 -10.42 8.09 7.39
N MET A 218 -11.11 8.05 6.25
CA MET A 218 -12.33 7.26 6.10
C MET A 218 -12.09 5.77 6.31
N ASN A 219 -10.92 5.25 5.90
CA ASN A 219 -10.52 3.87 6.12
C ASN A 219 -9.96 3.59 7.53
N SER A 220 -9.87 4.60 8.40
CA SER A 220 -9.26 4.50 9.74
C SER A 220 -10.22 4.95 10.86
N LEU A 221 -11.54 4.82 10.67
CA LEU A 221 -12.54 5.34 11.63
C LEU A 221 -12.49 4.67 13.01
N ASP A 222 -12.19 3.37 13.06
CA ASP A 222 -12.10 2.58 14.29
C ASP A 222 -10.87 1.67 14.23
N PRO A 223 -9.67 2.23 14.41
CA PRO A 223 -8.44 1.49 14.19
C PRO A 223 -8.10 0.58 15.40
N PRO A 224 -7.52 -0.60 15.15
CA PRO A 224 -7.01 -1.46 16.21
C PRO A 224 -5.76 -0.88 16.89
N ASP A 225 -5.15 -1.66 17.79
CA ASP A 225 -3.84 -1.36 18.41
C ASP A 225 -3.79 -0.06 19.23
N LYS A 226 -4.96 0.41 19.69
CA LYS A 226 -5.13 1.63 20.50
C LYS A 226 -4.58 2.88 19.80
N LEU A 227 -4.55 2.88 18.46
CA LEU A 227 -4.22 4.07 17.70
C LEU A 227 -5.42 5.03 17.66
N THR A 228 -5.15 6.32 17.52
CA THR A 228 -6.19 7.27 17.12
C THR A 228 -6.49 7.13 15.62
N GLN A 229 -7.63 7.66 15.18
CA GLN A 229 -7.97 7.71 13.75
C GLN A 229 -6.86 8.38 12.92
N ASP A 230 -6.35 9.54 13.36
CA ASP A 230 -5.31 10.27 12.62
C ASP A 230 -3.97 9.50 12.60
N GLU A 231 -3.62 8.79 13.68
CA GLU A 231 -2.44 7.95 13.75
C GLU A 231 -2.52 6.77 12.77
N SER A 232 -3.62 6.01 12.77
CA SER A 232 -3.84 4.93 11.81
C SER A 232 -3.91 5.45 10.38
N ALA A 233 -4.61 6.57 10.16
CA ALA A 233 -4.73 7.18 8.84
C ALA A 233 -3.39 7.66 8.30
N SER A 234 -2.44 8.06 9.16
CA SER A 234 -1.10 8.41 8.72
C SER A 234 -0.35 7.22 8.13
N ILE A 235 -0.47 6.02 8.73
CA ILE A 235 0.10 4.77 8.21
C ILE A 235 -0.62 4.38 6.92
N HIS A 236 -1.95 4.46 6.91
CA HIS A 236 -2.75 4.15 5.73
C HIS A 236 -2.33 5.02 4.55
N LEU A 237 -2.22 6.34 4.75
CA LEU A 237 -1.80 7.30 3.73
C LEU A 237 -0.41 6.99 3.15
N TYR A 238 0.55 6.64 4.02
CA TYR A 238 1.89 6.22 3.58
C TYR A 238 1.81 4.99 2.66
N THR A 239 0.92 4.06 2.95
CA THR A 239 0.76 2.82 2.16
C THR A 239 -0.12 2.96 0.91
N MET A 240 -0.65 4.15 0.60
CA MET A 240 -1.43 4.34 -0.62
C MET A 240 -0.53 4.47 -1.85
N GLU A 241 -0.91 3.80 -2.93
CA GLU A 241 -0.32 4.05 -4.25
C GLU A 241 -1.15 5.13 -4.96
N TRP A 242 -0.48 6.18 -5.43
CA TRP A 242 -1.15 7.31 -6.08
C TRP A 242 -1.31 7.07 -7.58
N GLU A 243 -2.16 7.86 -8.25
CA GLU A 243 -2.36 7.70 -9.70
C GLU A 243 -1.06 7.92 -10.49
N GLU A 244 -0.26 8.89 -10.04
CA GLU A 244 1.11 9.09 -10.49
C GLU A 244 2.07 8.49 -9.46
N HIS A 245 2.57 7.29 -9.75
CA HIS A 245 3.43 6.52 -8.86
C HIS A 245 4.57 7.37 -8.25
N ASP A 246 5.32 8.10 -9.06
CA ASP A 246 6.49 8.88 -8.60
C ASP A 246 6.13 10.06 -7.67
N ASN A 247 4.84 10.38 -7.55
CA ASN A 247 4.31 11.39 -6.65
C ASN A 247 3.66 10.81 -5.38
N SER A 248 3.59 9.48 -5.25
CA SER A 248 3.16 8.81 -4.03
C SER A 248 3.92 9.32 -2.79
N LEU A 249 3.20 9.53 -1.69
CA LEU A 249 3.76 10.13 -0.48
C LEU A 249 4.98 9.35 0.04
N TYR A 250 4.91 8.02 0.07
CA TYR A 250 6.03 7.20 0.54
C TYR A 250 7.29 7.41 -0.28
N ILE A 251 7.17 7.60 -1.60
CA ILE A 251 8.31 7.80 -2.50
C ILE A 251 9.01 9.11 -2.16
N LYS A 252 8.24 10.21 -2.09
CA LYS A 252 8.81 11.53 -1.77
C LYS A 252 9.40 11.58 -0.37
N LEU A 253 8.75 10.94 0.61
CA LEU A 253 9.25 10.85 1.97
C LEU A 253 10.56 10.05 2.02
N ASN A 254 10.59 8.85 1.46
CA ASN A 254 11.77 7.98 1.44
C ASN A 254 12.95 8.63 0.70
N GLN A 255 12.70 9.30 -0.42
CA GLN A 255 13.71 10.12 -1.10
C GLN A 255 14.27 11.21 -0.18
N THR A 256 13.41 11.93 0.55
CA THR A 256 13.83 13.00 1.46
C THR A 256 14.63 12.44 2.65
N LEU A 257 14.26 11.28 3.19
CA LEU A 257 14.97 10.62 4.30
C LEU A 257 16.40 10.20 3.93
N ARG A 258 16.64 9.87 2.66
CA ARG A 258 17.98 9.52 2.12
C ARG A 258 18.89 10.75 1.89
N LEU A 259 18.34 11.97 1.89
CA LEU A 259 19.11 13.19 1.68
C LEU A 259 20.05 13.47 2.86
N ALA A 260 21.31 13.80 2.54
CA ALA A 260 22.30 14.20 3.54
C ALA A 260 21.93 15.52 4.24
N ASP A 261 21.26 16.43 3.53
CA ASP A 261 20.76 17.69 4.08
C ASP A 261 19.47 17.46 4.87
N ARG A 262 19.59 17.39 6.20
CA ARG A 262 18.44 17.21 7.11
C ARG A 262 17.50 18.40 7.15
N LEU A 263 17.89 19.58 6.67
CA LEU A 263 16.99 20.74 6.63
C LEU A 263 15.80 20.48 5.68
N LYS A 264 16.01 19.65 4.64
CA LYS A 264 14.95 19.22 3.71
C LYS A 264 13.85 18.39 4.37
N LEU A 265 14.10 17.81 5.55
CA LEU A 265 13.09 17.07 6.32
C LEU A 265 12.17 17.98 7.13
N LYS A 266 12.50 19.27 7.33
CA LYS A 266 11.69 20.17 8.17
C LYS A 266 10.21 20.25 7.76
N PRO A 267 9.84 20.33 6.46
CA PRO A 267 8.43 20.28 6.06
C PRO A 267 7.72 19.00 6.52
N TRP A 268 8.44 17.89 6.54
CA TRP A 268 7.91 16.57 6.92
C TRP A 268 7.76 16.38 8.43
N PHE A 269 8.28 17.27 9.29
CA PHE A 269 8.33 17.02 10.74
C PHE A 269 6.96 16.80 11.36
N LYS A 270 5.91 17.52 10.93
CA LYS A 270 4.57 17.29 11.48
C LYS A 270 4.03 15.92 11.09
N TYR A 271 4.18 15.54 9.83
CA TYR A 271 3.79 14.22 9.33
C TYR A 271 4.60 13.10 9.98
N LEU A 272 5.93 13.23 10.03
CA LEU A 272 6.83 12.28 10.71
C LEU A 272 6.48 12.13 12.19
N LYS A 273 6.16 13.22 12.89
CA LYS A 273 5.73 13.16 14.30
C LYS A 273 4.45 12.35 14.46
N LEU A 274 3.43 12.57 13.61
CA LEU A 274 2.19 11.81 13.66
C LEU A 274 2.43 10.33 13.31
N PHE A 275 3.09 10.08 12.18
CA PHE A 275 3.39 8.74 11.67
C PHE A 275 4.24 7.93 12.66
N LEU A 276 5.34 8.49 13.17
CA LEU A 276 6.23 7.77 14.07
C LEU A 276 5.58 7.58 15.44
N THR A 277 4.74 8.50 15.91
CA THR A 277 3.93 8.24 17.12
C THR A 277 3.07 6.99 16.93
N ALA A 278 2.38 6.88 15.79
CA ALA A 278 1.57 5.70 15.46
C ALA A 278 2.43 4.43 15.36
N PHE A 279 3.51 4.49 14.59
CA PHE A 279 4.42 3.37 14.33
C PHE A 279 5.06 2.81 15.61
N PHE A 280 5.50 3.66 16.54
CA PHE A 280 6.13 3.22 17.78
C PHE A 280 5.13 2.64 18.80
N LYS A 281 3.84 2.96 18.70
CA LYS A 281 2.78 2.31 19.50
C LYS A 281 2.49 0.88 19.05
N LEU A 282 2.74 0.54 17.79
CA LEU A 282 2.56 -0.82 17.28
C LEU A 282 3.56 -1.80 17.94
N PRO A 283 3.17 -3.07 18.14
CA PRO A 283 4.08 -4.07 18.71
C PRO A 283 5.26 -4.36 17.77
N PRO A 284 6.51 -4.43 18.29
CA PRO A 284 7.66 -4.83 17.48
C PRO A 284 7.62 -6.33 17.13
N SER A 285 7.91 -6.63 15.87
CA SER A 285 8.19 -7.97 15.37
C SER A 285 9.60 -8.39 15.78
N LYS A 286 9.73 -8.90 17.02
CA LYS A 286 11.02 -9.35 17.57
C LYS A 286 11.51 -10.60 16.86
N ASP A 287 12.83 -10.65 16.61
CA ASP A 287 13.52 -11.79 16.01
C ASP A 287 12.81 -12.37 14.78
N THR A 288 12.28 -11.48 13.93
CA THR A 288 11.46 -11.88 12.78
C THR A 288 12.27 -11.81 11.50
N LEU A 289 12.21 -12.87 10.69
CA LEU A 289 12.81 -12.92 9.37
C LEU A 289 11.86 -12.33 8.33
N VAL A 290 12.33 -11.30 7.61
CA VAL A 290 11.56 -10.63 6.57
C VAL A 290 12.32 -10.60 5.25
N TRP A 291 11.59 -10.45 4.16
CA TRP A 291 12.10 -10.57 2.80
C TRP A 291 11.81 -9.30 2.00
N ARG A 292 12.80 -8.86 1.23
CA ARG A 292 12.66 -7.73 0.29
C ARG A 292 13.36 -8.05 -1.01
N GLY A 293 12.73 -7.76 -2.14
CA GLY A 293 13.26 -8.05 -3.48
C GLY A 293 13.60 -6.78 -4.26
N VAL A 294 14.71 -6.78 -4.99
CA VAL A 294 15.10 -5.70 -5.90
C VAL A 294 15.52 -6.29 -7.25
N ARG A 295 15.05 -5.72 -8.37
CA ARG A 295 15.34 -6.21 -9.74
C ARG A 295 16.69 -5.73 -10.29
N GLU A 296 17.73 -5.77 -9.45
CA GLU A 296 19.11 -5.39 -9.80
C GLU A 296 20.09 -6.28 -9.01
N ASP A 297 21.35 -6.39 -9.46
CA ASP A 297 22.43 -6.98 -8.66
C ASP A 297 23.04 -5.91 -7.76
N LEU A 298 22.86 -6.08 -6.45
CA LEU A 298 23.43 -5.20 -5.43
C LEU A 298 24.55 -5.88 -4.63
N SER A 299 24.94 -7.11 -4.96
CA SER A 299 25.89 -7.91 -4.17
C SER A 299 27.21 -7.20 -3.91
N ALA A 300 27.73 -6.45 -4.90
CA ALA A 300 28.96 -5.66 -4.77
C ALA A 300 28.87 -4.54 -3.71
N LEU A 301 27.67 -4.04 -3.40
CA LEU A 301 27.46 -3.00 -2.39
C LEU A 301 27.37 -3.54 -0.96
N TYR A 302 27.20 -4.86 -0.81
CA TYR A 302 26.97 -5.53 0.47
C TYR A 302 27.97 -6.67 0.71
N PRO A 303 29.28 -6.38 0.82
CA PRO A 303 30.26 -7.38 1.22
C PRO A 303 30.00 -7.87 2.66
N LYS A 304 30.30 -9.14 2.93
CA LYS A 304 30.15 -9.76 4.24
C LYS A 304 30.87 -8.95 5.32
N GLY A 305 30.22 -8.77 6.47
CA GLY A 305 30.73 -8.02 7.61
C GLY A 305 30.51 -6.51 7.53
N LYS A 306 30.07 -5.96 6.39
CA LYS A 306 29.76 -4.54 6.26
C LYS A 306 28.57 -4.16 7.14
N GLU A 307 28.71 -3.04 7.84
CA GLU A 307 27.66 -2.41 8.64
C GLU A 307 27.23 -1.10 7.98
N PHE A 308 25.94 -0.82 7.96
CA PHE A 308 25.36 0.33 7.28
C PHE A 308 23.95 0.64 7.80
N ALA A 309 23.43 1.81 7.43
CA ALA A 309 22.07 2.21 7.74
C ALA A 309 21.20 2.25 6.47
N TRP A 310 19.95 1.84 6.58
CA TRP A 310 18.90 2.22 5.62
C TRP A 310 18.11 3.38 6.20
N TRP A 311 18.18 4.54 5.55
CA TRP A 311 17.65 5.79 6.07
C TRP A 311 16.17 6.00 5.74
N ALA A 312 15.67 5.39 4.68
CA ALA A 312 14.25 5.36 4.36
C ALA A 312 13.51 4.26 5.14
N PHE A 313 12.19 4.37 5.20
CA PHE A 313 11.36 3.23 5.58
C PHE A 313 11.52 2.11 4.54
N SER A 314 11.51 0.86 4.99
CA SER A 314 11.65 -0.29 4.09
C SER A 314 10.52 -1.29 4.29
N SER A 315 9.63 -1.39 3.30
CA SER A 315 8.56 -2.39 3.27
C SER A 315 9.13 -3.77 3.00
N CYS A 316 8.76 -4.76 3.81
CA CYS A 316 9.21 -6.14 3.70
C CYS A 316 8.03 -7.10 3.83
N SER A 317 8.15 -8.30 3.26
CA SER A 317 7.17 -9.38 3.37
C SER A 317 7.65 -10.44 4.37
N THR A 318 6.73 -11.03 5.13
CA THR A 318 7.01 -12.23 5.94
C THR A 318 7.07 -13.49 5.09
N SER A 319 6.39 -13.52 3.93
CA SER A 319 6.40 -14.63 2.99
C SER A 319 7.37 -14.37 1.84
N ILE A 320 8.29 -15.32 1.62
CA ILE A 320 9.20 -15.33 0.49
C ILE A 320 8.47 -15.59 -0.84
N ASP A 321 7.34 -16.30 -0.81
CA ASP A 321 6.57 -16.70 -1.99
C ASP A 321 6.05 -15.49 -2.77
N VAL A 322 5.78 -14.39 -2.06
CA VAL A 322 5.39 -13.11 -2.66
C VAL A 322 6.44 -12.65 -3.69
N LEU A 323 7.73 -12.91 -3.45
CA LEU A 323 8.80 -12.50 -4.34
C LEU A 323 8.84 -13.33 -5.64
N GLU A 324 8.32 -14.56 -5.66
CA GLU A 324 8.29 -15.37 -6.88
C GLU A 324 7.40 -14.79 -7.98
N SER A 325 6.40 -13.98 -7.59
CA SER A 325 5.47 -13.38 -8.53
C SER A 325 6.20 -12.43 -9.49
N PRO A 326 5.91 -12.49 -10.82
CA PRO A 326 6.48 -11.58 -11.81
C PRO A 326 6.18 -10.10 -11.54
N ASN A 327 5.16 -9.83 -10.73
CA ASN A 327 4.79 -8.49 -10.30
C ASN A 327 5.74 -7.96 -9.23
N TYR A 328 6.36 -8.83 -8.44
CA TYR A 328 7.36 -8.48 -7.44
C TYR A 328 8.77 -8.69 -8.01
N LEU A 329 9.45 -9.78 -7.67
CA LEU A 329 10.80 -10.04 -8.16
C LEU A 329 10.79 -10.87 -9.45
N GLY A 330 9.96 -11.90 -9.49
CA GLY A 330 9.90 -12.87 -10.58
C GLY A 330 11.04 -13.90 -10.55
N LYS A 331 10.99 -14.85 -11.49
CA LYS A 331 11.91 -16.00 -11.56
C LYS A 331 13.10 -15.81 -12.50
N SER A 332 13.18 -14.69 -13.21
CA SER A 332 14.19 -14.43 -14.24
C SER A 332 14.74 -13.01 -14.16
N GLY A 333 15.86 -12.77 -14.84
CA GLY A 333 16.58 -11.49 -14.80
C GLY A 333 17.48 -11.33 -13.57
N THR A 334 18.36 -10.34 -13.63
CA THR A 334 19.26 -10.00 -12.54
C THR A 334 18.47 -9.41 -11.37
N ARG A 335 18.64 -9.98 -10.19
CA ARG A 335 17.81 -9.67 -9.02
C ARG A 335 18.52 -10.00 -7.71
N THR A 336 18.18 -9.23 -6.68
CA THR A 336 18.69 -9.39 -5.32
C THR A 336 17.54 -9.60 -4.35
N ILE A 337 17.64 -10.64 -3.51
CA ILE A 337 16.76 -10.87 -2.36
C ILE A 337 17.52 -10.52 -1.10
N PHE A 338 16.95 -9.64 -0.29
CA PHE A 338 17.37 -9.39 1.08
C PHE A 338 16.57 -10.28 2.02
N SER A 339 17.28 -11.06 2.81
CA SER A 339 16.78 -11.81 3.96
C SER A 339 17.19 -11.05 5.21
N ILE A 340 16.26 -10.50 5.97
CA ILE A 340 16.56 -9.53 7.02
C ILE A 340 15.99 -10.02 8.34
N GLN A 341 16.84 -10.24 9.33
CA GLN A 341 16.43 -10.52 10.70
C GLN A 341 16.26 -9.19 11.44
N THR A 342 15.02 -8.83 11.78
CA THR A 342 14.66 -7.56 12.43
C THR A 342 14.14 -7.77 13.84
N ASN A 343 14.36 -6.78 14.70
CA ASN A 343 13.82 -6.64 16.05
C ASN A 343 12.89 -5.44 16.21
N SER A 344 13.00 -4.44 15.33
CA SER A 344 12.24 -3.19 15.40
C SER A 344 11.13 -3.05 14.35
N GLY A 345 11.09 -3.93 13.33
CA GLY A 345 10.05 -3.94 12.32
C GLY A 345 8.64 -4.04 12.91
N LYS A 346 7.66 -3.45 12.22
CA LYS A 346 6.25 -3.43 12.66
C LYS A 346 5.35 -4.04 11.59
N LEU A 347 4.49 -4.97 11.98
CA LEU A 347 3.40 -5.42 11.13
C LEU A 347 2.37 -4.28 11.02
N ILE A 348 2.11 -3.81 9.80
CA ILE A 348 1.22 -2.66 9.58
C ILE A 348 -0.08 -3.04 8.85
N ARG A 349 -0.32 -4.33 8.61
CA ARG A 349 -1.46 -4.85 7.84
C ARG A 349 -2.80 -4.22 8.21
N ALA A 350 -3.08 -4.10 9.51
CA ALA A 350 -4.35 -3.57 10.01
C ALA A 350 -4.55 -2.06 9.75
N HIS A 351 -3.48 -1.36 9.39
CA HIS A 351 -3.47 0.08 9.11
C HIS A 351 -3.03 0.41 7.69
N SER A 352 -2.76 -0.60 6.86
CA SER A 352 -2.30 -0.43 5.48
C SER A 352 -3.50 -0.28 4.52
N TYR A 353 -3.25 0.33 3.36
CA TYR A 353 -4.16 0.32 2.22
C TYR A 353 -4.32 -1.09 1.62
N PHE A 354 -3.33 -1.96 1.83
CA PHE A 354 -3.36 -3.36 1.41
C PHE A 354 -3.62 -4.26 2.61
N ASP A 355 -4.81 -4.86 2.66
CA ASP A 355 -5.33 -5.68 3.76
C ASP A 355 -4.93 -7.17 3.67
N ASN A 356 -4.47 -7.60 2.49
CA ASN A 356 -4.15 -9.01 2.19
C ASN A 356 -2.66 -9.34 2.30
N GLU A 357 -1.82 -8.39 2.73
CA GLU A 357 -0.38 -8.57 2.85
C GLU A 357 0.06 -8.44 4.31
N ASP A 358 0.86 -9.40 4.77
CA ASP A 358 1.57 -9.30 6.05
C ASP A 358 2.84 -8.46 5.85
N GLU A 359 2.64 -7.18 5.51
CA GLU A 359 3.71 -6.19 5.32
C GLU A 359 4.32 -5.83 6.69
N ILE A 360 5.62 -6.11 6.84
CA ILE A 360 6.44 -5.60 7.95
C ILE A 360 7.22 -4.39 7.44
N LEU A 361 6.98 -3.25 8.07
CA LEU A 361 7.67 -2.01 7.78
C LEU A 361 8.85 -1.82 8.74
N LEU A 362 10.05 -1.65 8.17
CA LEU A 362 11.25 -1.32 8.92
C LEU A 362 11.37 0.21 9.08
N PRO A 363 11.79 0.71 10.27
CA PRO A 363 11.91 2.13 10.53
C PRO A 363 13.07 2.78 9.76
N PRO A 364 13.01 4.11 9.53
CA PRO A 364 14.12 4.85 8.95
C PRO A 364 15.31 4.89 9.91
N GLY A 365 16.51 4.78 9.35
CA GLY A 365 17.74 4.73 10.12
C GLY A 365 18.01 3.37 10.78
N ILE A 366 17.33 2.30 10.34
CA ILE A 366 17.63 0.93 10.80
C ILE A 366 19.09 0.59 10.46
N TYR A 367 19.80 0.01 11.43
CA TYR A 367 21.22 -0.31 11.31
C TYR A 367 21.41 -1.82 11.15
N LEU A 368 22.09 -2.19 10.07
CA LEU A 368 22.11 -3.54 9.54
C LEU A 368 23.55 -3.98 9.29
N LYS A 369 23.80 -5.27 9.50
CA LYS A 369 25.07 -5.94 9.19
C LYS A 369 24.86 -7.02 8.15
N VAL A 370 25.75 -7.08 7.16
CA VAL A 370 25.79 -8.20 6.21
C VAL A 370 26.37 -9.43 6.90
N VAL A 371 25.51 -10.41 7.18
CA VAL A 371 25.92 -11.69 7.78
C VAL A 371 26.45 -12.64 6.72
N GLY A 372 25.84 -12.63 5.53
CA GLY A 372 26.26 -13.50 4.43
C GLY A 372 25.66 -13.08 3.09
N SER A 373 26.24 -13.61 2.01
CA SER A 373 25.78 -13.41 0.65
C SER A 373 25.94 -14.68 -0.15
N LEU A 374 24.98 -15.01 -1.00
CA LEU A 374 24.99 -16.17 -1.87
C LEU A 374 24.66 -15.74 -3.30
N ASN A 375 25.46 -16.19 -4.27
CA ASN A 375 25.08 -16.17 -5.68
C ASN A 375 24.43 -17.51 -6.00
N SER A 376 23.12 -17.52 -6.22
CA SER A 376 22.33 -18.73 -6.49
C SER A 376 22.29 -19.09 -7.98
N GLY A 377 23.07 -18.40 -8.82
CA GLY A 377 23.05 -18.56 -10.27
C GLY A 377 21.85 -17.88 -10.93
N ASN A 378 21.82 -17.88 -12.27
CA ASN A 378 20.71 -17.32 -13.07
C ASN A 378 20.35 -15.86 -12.70
N GLY A 379 21.36 -15.06 -12.34
CA GLY A 379 21.21 -13.67 -11.94
C GLY A 379 20.55 -13.45 -10.58
N LEU A 380 20.36 -14.48 -9.76
CA LEU A 380 19.80 -14.35 -8.40
C LEU A 380 20.91 -14.23 -7.36
N HIS A 381 20.90 -13.12 -6.63
CA HIS A 381 21.75 -12.87 -5.48
C HIS A 381 20.90 -12.84 -4.21
N ILE A 382 21.36 -13.48 -3.15
CA ILE A 382 20.70 -13.46 -1.84
C ILE A 382 21.66 -12.84 -0.84
N ILE A 383 21.20 -11.84 -0.10
CA ILE A 383 21.97 -11.12 0.90
C ILE A 383 21.25 -11.28 2.24
N HIS A 384 21.94 -11.86 3.22
CA HIS A 384 21.41 -12.02 4.56
C HIS A 384 21.92 -10.87 5.46
N LEU A 385 20.97 -10.17 6.05
CA LEU A 385 21.16 -9.01 6.90
C LEU A 385 20.63 -9.29 8.31
N GLN A 386 21.30 -8.74 9.31
CA GLN A 386 20.85 -8.76 10.69
C GLN A 386 20.79 -7.33 11.21
N GLU A 387 19.68 -6.98 11.85
CA GLU A 387 19.56 -5.75 12.62
C GLU A 387 20.47 -5.80 13.85
N ILE A 388 21.31 -4.78 13.99
CA ILE A 388 22.27 -4.63 15.08
C ILE A 388 22.10 -3.27 15.74
N GLU A 389 22.61 -3.12 16.96
CA GLU A 389 22.57 -1.84 17.67
C GLU A 389 23.43 -0.80 16.95
N PRO A 390 22.89 0.42 16.69
CA PRO A 390 23.65 1.46 16.02
C PRO A 390 24.69 2.10 16.95
N PRO A 391 25.78 2.67 16.40
CA PRO A 391 26.81 3.35 17.19
C PRO A 391 26.30 4.62 17.90
N TYR A 392 25.17 5.17 17.44
CA TYR A 392 24.46 6.28 18.07
C TYR A 392 22.98 6.22 17.70
N LYS A 393 22.14 6.96 18.43
CA LYS A 393 20.70 7.00 18.18
C LYS A 393 20.40 7.60 16.81
N MET A 394 19.97 6.76 15.87
CA MET A 394 19.74 7.12 14.45
C MET A 394 18.46 7.92 14.22
N LEU A 395 17.44 7.65 15.03
CA LEU A 395 16.10 8.21 14.98
C LEU A 395 15.71 8.65 16.40
N ALA A 396 15.30 9.90 16.58
CA ALA A 396 14.83 10.40 17.88
C ALA A 396 13.53 9.68 18.31
N ASP A 397 13.26 9.52 19.59
CA ASP A 397 11.97 8.92 19.97
C ASP A 397 10.87 9.96 19.76
N PRO A 398 9.71 9.60 19.16
CA PRO A 398 8.62 10.54 18.98
C PRO A 398 8.01 11.00 20.31
N PHE A 399 8.15 10.24 21.38
CA PHE A 399 7.70 10.56 22.74
C PHE A 399 8.49 9.68 23.73
N ASP A 400 8.25 9.81 25.04
CA ASP A 400 8.90 8.96 26.02
C ASP A 400 8.39 7.51 25.90
N LEU A 401 9.21 6.63 25.33
CA LEU A 401 8.85 5.23 25.10
C LEU A 401 8.69 4.42 26.41
N SER A 402 9.12 4.94 27.56
CA SER A 402 8.87 4.30 28.84
C SER A 402 7.37 4.22 29.16
N GLU A 403 6.56 5.17 28.65
CA GLU A 403 5.10 5.19 28.80
C GLU A 403 4.44 3.94 28.21
N LEU A 404 5.03 3.34 27.16
CA LEU A 404 4.51 2.11 26.55
C LEU A 404 4.73 0.88 27.43
N LYS A 405 5.77 0.87 28.27
CA LYS A 405 6.06 -0.25 29.18
C LYS A 405 5.06 -0.33 30.33
N HIS A 406 4.48 0.80 30.72
CA HIS A 406 3.45 0.87 31.77
C HIS A 406 2.04 0.50 31.28
N ALA A 407 1.83 0.39 29.96
CA ALA A 407 0.53 0.13 29.34
C ALA A 407 0.24 -1.36 29.04
N LEU A 408 1.19 -2.26 29.30
CA LEU A 408 1.06 -3.69 29.04
C LEU A 408 1.17 -4.46 30.38
N PRO A 409 0.15 -5.23 30.79
CA PRO A 409 0.37 -6.26 31.80
C PRO A 409 1.43 -7.24 31.28
N PRO A 410 2.26 -7.83 32.15
CA PRO A 410 3.30 -8.75 31.73
C PRO A 410 2.70 -9.85 30.86
N ALA A 411 3.36 -10.12 29.72
CA ALA A 411 2.95 -11.17 28.81
C ALA A 411 2.78 -12.48 29.59
N LYS A 412 1.59 -13.08 29.54
CA LYS A 412 1.41 -14.45 30.03
C LYS A 412 2.40 -15.33 29.24
N PRO A 413 3.23 -16.14 29.90
CA PRO A 413 4.08 -17.07 29.19
C PRO A 413 3.19 -17.99 28.33
N PRO A 414 3.67 -18.42 27.15
CA PRO A 414 2.94 -19.34 26.31
C PRO A 414 2.57 -20.59 27.13
N SER A 415 1.28 -20.94 27.12
CA SER A 415 0.80 -22.21 27.65
C SER A 415 1.33 -23.30 26.73
N TYR A 416 2.51 -23.85 27.03
CA TYR A 416 2.95 -25.09 26.41
C TYR A 416 1.88 -26.14 26.72
N MET A 417 1.34 -26.76 25.66
CA MET A 417 0.55 -27.98 25.80
C MET A 417 1.42 -29.02 26.51
N ILE A 418 1.05 -29.33 27.75
CA ILE A 418 1.51 -30.54 28.43
C ILE A 418 0.89 -31.70 27.63
N TYR A 419 1.71 -32.40 26.84
CA TYR A 419 1.32 -33.72 26.35
C TYR A 419 1.12 -34.62 27.57
N PRO A 420 -0.02 -35.31 27.71
CA PRO A 420 -0.19 -36.29 28.77
C PRO A 420 0.75 -37.46 28.49
N GLN A 421 1.77 -37.62 29.33
CA GLN A 421 2.53 -38.87 29.41
C GLN A 421 1.55 -39.95 29.89
N LYS A 422 1.18 -40.87 29.00
CA LYS A 422 0.59 -42.14 29.42
C LYS A 422 1.70 -42.94 30.10
N GLU A 423 1.55 -43.15 31.40
CA GLU A 423 2.32 -44.14 32.15
C GLU A 423 1.96 -45.52 31.60
N GLU A 424 2.91 -46.17 30.92
CA GLU A 424 2.86 -47.60 30.69
C GLU A 424 3.38 -48.31 31.94
N GLU A 425 2.45 -48.94 32.64
CA GLU A 425 2.65 -49.76 33.82
C GLU A 425 3.32 -51.08 33.43
N TYR A 426 4.65 -51.16 33.54
CA TYR A 426 5.35 -52.45 33.48
C TYR A 426 5.60 -52.96 34.90
N SER A 427 4.76 -53.90 35.31
CA SER A 427 4.92 -54.66 36.55
C SER A 427 6.08 -55.67 36.41
N SER A 428 6.92 -55.77 37.43
CA SER A 428 7.78 -56.94 37.67
C SER A 428 7.92 -57.15 39.18
N PRO A 429 7.86 -58.39 39.67
CA PRO A 429 7.50 -58.65 41.06
C PRO A 429 8.69 -58.69 42.01
N THR A 430 8.46 -58.21 43.23
CA THR A 430 9.31 -58.36 44.42
C THR A 430 9.54 -59.83 44.78
N SER A 431 10.77 -60.20 45.14
CA SER A 431 11.12 -60.63 46.51
C SER A 431 12.58 -61.13 46.65
N VAL A 432 13.03 -61.09 47.90
CA VAL A 432 14.08 -61.90 48.56
C VAL A 432 15.46 -61.26 48.78
N LEU A 433 15.59 -60.76 50.02
CA LEU A 433 16.68 -60.93 51.01
C LEU A 433 18.15 -61.04 50.55
N SER A 434 18.97 -60.17 51.15
CA SER A 434 20.12 -60.45 52.05
C SER A 434 21.39 -59.62 51.75
N LYS A 435 21.80 -58.81 52.74
CA LYS A 435 23.19 -58.33 52.96
C LYS A 435 24.04 -59.51 53.50
N PRO A 436 25.38 -59.43 53.70
CA PRO A 436 26.35 -58.33 53.50
C PRO A 436 27.66 -58.79 52.80
N SER A 437 28.64 -57.88 52.63
CA SER A 437 30.09 -58.03 52.99
C SER A 437 31.01 -57.19 52.07
N VAL A 438 31.73 -56.21 52.64
CA VAL A 438 33.19 -56.23 52.91
C VAL A 438 34.02 -55.64 51.74
N GLU A 439 34.47 -54.40 51.91
CA GLU A 439 35.73 -53.84 51.36
C GLU A 439 36.93 -54.72 51.78
N PRO A 440 38.16 -54.69 51.17
CA PRO A 440 38.77 -53.61 50.38
C PRO A 440 39.70 -54.09 49.23
N SER A 441 40.45 -53.14 48.66
CA SER A 441 41.89 -53.26 48.28
C SER A 441 42.29 -53.22 46.79
N PHE A 442 42.98 -52.11 46.49
CA PHE A 442 44.13 -51.90 45.59
C PHE A 442 44.87 -53.14 45.03
N LYS A 443 45.04 -53.21 43.70
CA LYS A 443 46.33 -52.95 42.99
C LYS A 443 46.27 -53.29 41.47
N LYS A 444 46.79 -52.34 40.67
CA LYS A 444 47.60 -52.42 39.42
C LYS A 444 47.58 -53.72 38.61
N VAL A 445 47.35 -53.62 37.29
CA VAL A 445 48.31 -54.04 36.22
C VAL A 445 48.08 -53.19 34.95
N TYR A 446 49.19 -52.86 34.29
CA TYR A 446 49.41 -52.09 33.07
C TYR A 446 48.78 -52.69 31.80
N HIS A 447 48.51 -51.86 30.77
CA HIS A 447 49.24 -51.96 29.50
C HIS A 447 49.01 -50.74 28.58
N THR A 448 50.13 -50.08 28.29
CA THR A 448 50.39 -49.15 27.20
C THR A 448 50.47 -49.89 25.88
N VAL A 449 49.84 -49.38 24.80
CA VAL A 449 50.34 -49.55 23.41
C VAL A 449 49.97 -48.30 22.58
N LEU A 450 51.01 -47.60 22.12
CA LEU A 450 51.06 -46.62 21.02
C LEU A 450 51.58 -47.35 19.74
N PRO A 451 51.83 -46.71 18.56
CA PRO A 451 50.99 -46.79 17.37
C PRO A 451 51.78 -47.28 16.12
N GLN A 452 51.31 -46.90 14.92
CA GLN A 452 51.92 -46.92 13.58
C GLN A 452 51.47 -48.06 12.65
N VAL A 453 50.89 -47.71 11.49
CA VAL A 453 51.62 -47.37 10.25
C VAL A 453 50.95 -46.18 9.56
#